data_AF-A0A9D9WYC8-F1
#
_entry.id   AF-A0A9D9WYC8-F1
#
_cell.length_a   1.000
_cell.length_b   1.000
_cell.length_c   1.000
_cell.angle_alpha   90.00
_cell.angle_beta   90.00
_cell.angle_gamma   90.00
#
_symmetry.space_group_name_H-M   'P 1'
#
loop_
_entity.id
_entity.type
_entity.pdbx_description
1 polymer ?
#
loop_
_entity_poly.entity_id
_entity_poly.type
_entity_poly.pdbx_seq_one_letter_code
_entity_poly.pdbx_strand_id
1 'polypeptide(L)'
;MPEQAAARPVERILFLTGHLALRSLHRILDDMQPLPFEPSVFDIGINVAGLMTADLIRRRMPGPVDTDRIIVPGRCRGDLDALAQHYGVPVQRGPEELKDLPLHFGRKAKRRELDRHDVMIFAEIVDAPRVEV
;
A
#
# COMPACT_ATOMS: atom_id res chain seq x y z
N MET A 1 -10.49 24.76 36.33
CA MET A 1 -9.20 24.31 35.78
C MET A 1 -9.48 23.68 34.43
N PRO A 2 -9.06 24.28 33.30
CA PRO A 2 -9.43 23.83 31.97
C PRO A 2 -8.52 22.68 31.53
N GLU A 3 -9.11 21.53 31.25
CA GLU A 3 -8.48 20.43 30.54
C GLU A 3 -8.38 20.85 29.06
N GLN A 4 -7.21 21.31 28.65
CA GLN A 4 -6.91 21.57 27.25
C GLN A 4 -6.95 20.24 26.51
N ALA A 5 -8.05 19.98 25.81
CA ALA A 5 -8.10 18.97 24.77
C ALA A 5 -7.12 19.39 23.65
N ALA A 6 -5.87 18.94 23.77
CA ALA A 6 -4.91 19.05 22.69
C ALA A 6 -5.55 18.43 21.44
N ALA A 7 -5.66 19.22 20.36
CA ALA A 7 -6.14 18.74 19.08
C ALA A 7 -5.38 17.45 18.74
N ARG A 8 -6.11 16.34 18.57
CA ARG A 8 -5.51 15.05 18.24
C ARG A 8 -4.71 15.26 16.95
N PRO A 9 -3.38 15.03 16.95
CA PRO A 9 -2.60 15.23 15.73
C PRO A 9 -3.17 14.33 14.63
N VAL A 10 -3.24 14.88 13.41
CA VAL A 10 -3.66 14.12 12.24
C VAL A 10 -2.64 13.01 12.04
N GLU A 11 -3.11 11.76 11.99
CA GLU A 11 -2.24 10.58 11.84
C GLU A 11 -1.38 10.71 10.57
N ARG A 12 -0.07 10.50 10.67
CA ARG A 12 0.88 10.51 9.54
C ARG A 12 1.14 9.09 9.06
N ILE A 13 0.76 8.79 7.82
CA ILE A 13 0.89 7.45 7.25
C ILE A 13 1.91 7.46 6.11
N LEU A 14 2.91 6.60 6.17
CA LEU A 14 3.88 6.37 5.10
C LEU A 14 3.50 5.17 4.25
N PHE A 15 3.31 5.39 2.95
CA PHE A 15 3.07 4.34 1.98
C PHE A 15 4.37 3.97 1.26
N LEU A 16 4.75 2.69 1.33
CA LEU A 16 5.87 2.17 0.56
C LEU A 16 5.40 1.65 -0.78
N THR A 17 6.12 2.01 -1.84
CA THR A 17 5.79 1.59 -3.20
C THR A 17 7.05 1.39 -4.05
N GLY A 18 6.85 1.00 -5.31
CA GLY A 18 7.88 0.98 -6.33
C GLY A 18 7.56 1.95 -7.48
N HIS A 19 8.52 2.16 -8.37
CA HIS A 19 8.48 3.14 -9.46
C HIS A 19 7.19 3.08 -10.30
N LEU A 20 6.73 1.88 -10.66
CA LEU A 20 5.57 1.73 -11.55
C LEU A 20 4.25 2.13 -10.87
N ALA A 21 4.16 1.95 -9.55
CA ALA A 21 2.95 2.22 -8.79
C ALA A 21 2.90 3.64 -8.22
N LEU A 22 4.03 4.36 -8.17
CA LEU A 22 4.16 5.68 -7.55
C LEU A 22 3.12 6.69 -8.05
N ARG A 23 3.02 6.91 -9.37
CA ARG A 23 2.03 7.85 -9.95
C ARG A 23 0.59 7.43 -9.71
N SER A 24 0.30 6.14 -9.71
CA SER A 24 -1.04 5.63 -9.46
C SER A 24 -1.44 5.77 -7.99
N LEU A 25 -0.48 5.62 -7.06
CA LEU A 25 -0.71 5.76 -5.63
C LEU A 25 -1.04 7.21 -5.29
N HIS A 26 -0.26 8.18 -5.77
CA HIS A 26 -0.56 9.60 -5.59
C HIS A 26 -1.96 9.96 -6.08
N ARG A 27 -2.30 9.58 -7.30
CA ARG A 27 -3.63 9.82 -7.88
C ARG A 27 -4.77 9.24 -7.02
N ILE A 28 -4.60 8.04 -6.48
CA ILE A 28 -5.63 7.42 -5.62
C ILE A 28 -5.75 8.17 -4.29
N LEU A 29 -4.63 8.59 -3.69
CA LEU A 29 -4.64 9.39 -2.46
C LEU A 29 -5.31 10.76 -2.69
N ASP A 30 -5.07 11.38 -3.85
CA ASP A 30 -5.70 12.63 -4.27
C ASP A 30 -7.21 12.44 -4.51
N ASP A 31 -7.61 11.39 -5.22
CA ASP A 31 -9.01 11.01 -5.47
C ASP A 31 -9.77 10.67 -4.18
N MET A 32 -9.04 10.27 -3.12
CA MET A 32 -9.59 9.96 -1.80
C MET A 32 -9.74 11.19 -0.89
N GLN A 33 -9.42 12.40 -1.31
CA GLN A 33 -9.59 13.58 -0.45
C GLN A 33 -11.08 13.85 -0.11
N PRO A 34 -11.40 14.38 1.10
CA PRO A 34 -10.47 14.68 2.20
C PRO A 34 -10.02 13.41 2.92
N LEU A 35 -8.74 13.28 3.25
CA LEU A 35 -8.19 12.16 4.03
C LEU A 35 -8.24 12.45 5.55
N PRO A 36 -8.51 11.44 6.39
CA PRO A 36 -8.46 11.60 7.86
C PRO A 36 -7.02 11.48 8.41
N PHE A 37 -6.03 11.40 7.52
CA PHE A 37 -4.61 11.22 7.81
C PHE A 37 -3.77 12.04 6.81
N GLU A 38 -2.51 12.29 7.14
CA GLU A 38 -1.52 12.93 6.29
C GLU A 38 -0.69 11.85 5.56
N PRO A 39 -0.87 11.65 4.25
CA PRO A 39 -0.12 10.65 3.51
C PRO A 39 1.28 11.15 3.14
N SER A 40 2.28 10.29 3.30
CA SER A 40 3.60 10.41 2.69
C SER A 40 3.88 9.17 1.86
N VAL A 41 4.65 9.30 0.77
CA VAL A 41 4.95 8.18 -0.14
C VAL A 41 6.45 8.04 -0.29
N PHE A 42 6.95 6.82 -0.15
CA PHE A 42 8.36 6.50 -0.36
C PHE A 42 8.51 5.40 -1.41
N ASP A 43 9.29 5.71 -2.44
CA ASP A 43 9.68 4.77 -3.47
C ASP A 43 10.95 4.03 -3.02
N ILE A 44 10.84 2.71 -2.85
CA ILE A 44 11.94 1.87 -2.38
C ILE A 44 13.02 1.61 -3.46
N GLY A 45 12.83 2.14 -4.68
CA GLY A 45 13.81 1.99 -5.77
C GLY A 45 13.71 0.65 -6.51
N ILE A 46 12.52 0.04 -6.54
CA ILE A 46 12.24 -1.16 -7.37
C ILE A 46 11.09 -0.85 -8.31
N ASN A 47 11.01 -1.58 -9.43
CA ASN A 47 9.92 -1.38 -10.39
C ASN A 47 8.57 -1.87 -9.85
N VAL A 48 8.52 -3.10 -9.34
CA VAL A 48 7.27 -3.78 -8.95
C VAL A 48 7.16 -3.89 -7.43
N ALA A 49 6.20 -3.18 -6.85
CA ALA A 49 5.97 -3.13 -5.40
C ALA A 49 5.64 -4.51 -4.78
N GLY A 50 5.02 -5.42 -5.55
CA GLY A 50 4.72 -6.78 -5.10
C GLY A 50 5.94 -7.70 -4.90
N LEU A 51 7.14 -7.26 -5.31
CA LEU A 51 8.40 -7.97 -5.06
C LEU A 51 9.13 -7.43 -3.81
N MET A 52 8.53 -6.49 -3.09
CA MET A 52 9.11 -5.89 -1.89
C MET A 52 9.26 -6.94 -0.78
N THR A 53 10.36 -6.89 -0.04
CA THR A 53 10.59 -7.72 1.14
C THR A 53 10.97 -6.88 2.35
N ALA A 54 10.78 -7.43 3.55
CA ALA A 54 11.18 -6.79 4.79
C ALA A 54 12.66 -6.39 4.79
N ASP A 55 13.54 -7.30 4.37
CA ASP A 55 14.98 -7.02 4.27
C ASP A 55 15.31 -5.94 3.24
N LEU A 56 14.57 -5.88 2.12
CA LEU A 56 14.76 -4.83 1.13
C LEU A 56 14.40 -3.46 1.71
N ILE A 57 13.27 -3.37 2.43
CA ILE A 57 12.83 -2.15 3.09
C ILE A 57 13.89 -1.70 4.08
N ARG A 58 14.33 -2.60 4.96
CA ARG A 58 15.37 -2.32 5.97
C ARG A 58 16.67 -1.79 5.38
N ARG A 59 17.07 -2.29 4.20
CA ARG A 59 18.32 -1.88 3.54
C ARG A 59 18.21 -0.54 2.82
N ARG A 60 17.03 -0.16 2.33
CA ARG A 60 16.87 0.95 1.38
C ARG A 60 16.09 2.13 1.93
N MET A 61 15.23 1.91 2.92
CA MET A 61 14.51 3.00 3.57
C MET A 61 15.40 3.55 4.69
N PRO A 62 15.80 4.83 4.62
CA PRO A 62 16.60 5.46 5.66
C PRO A 62 15.81 5.54 6.98
N GLY A 63 16.52 5.49 8.10
CA GLY A 63 15.95 5.85 9.40
C GLY A 63 16.40 7.25 9.82
N PRO A 64 15.74 7.90 10.81
CA PRO A 64 14.43 7.58 11.40
C PRO A 64 13.26 8.02 10.52
N VAL A 65 12.07 7.46 10.76
CA VAL A 65 10.82 7.82 10.07
C VAL A 65 9.96 8.72 10.96
N ASP A 66 9.48 9.83 10.40
CA ASP A 66 8.61 10.80 11.08
C ASP A 66 7.12 10.54 10.77
N THR A 67 6.66 9.33 11.11
CA THR A 67 5.34 8.81 10.74
C THR A 67 4.75 7.99 11.87
N ASP A 68 3.43 7.99 12.04
CA ASP A 68 2.75 7.16 13.05
C ASP A 68 2.59 5.71 12.60
N ARG A 69 2.58 5.45 11.29
CA ARG A 69 2.37 4.12 10.72
C ARG A 69 2.94 4.00 9.31
N ILE A 70 3.45 2.80 8.99
CA ILE A 70 3.92 2.43 7.65
C ILE A 70 2.96 1.42 7.03
N ILE A 71 2.56 1.64 5.77
CA ILE A 71 1.78 0.72 4.95
C ILE A 71 2.66 0.20 3.82
N VAL A 72 2.84 -1.12 3.79
CA VAL A 72 3.56 -1.83 2.72
C VAL A 72 2.57 -2.44 1.72
N PRO A 73 2.97 -2.76 0.48
CA PRO A 73 2.10 -3.46 -0.46
C PRO A 73 1.60 -4.80 0.10
N GLY A 74 0.38 -5.22 -0.24
CA GLY A 74 -0.20 -6.46 0.31
C GLY A 74 0.64 -7.72 0.03
N ARG A 75 1.35 -7.73 -1.10
CA ARG A 75 2.25 -8.81 -1.52
C ARG A 75 3.67 -8.74 -0.95
N CYS A 76 3.97 -7.78 -0.06
CA CYS A 76 5.27 -7.67 0.59
C CYS A 76 5.64 -8.96 1.33
N ARG A 77 6.88 -9.45 1.29
CA ARG A 77 7.25 -10.72 1.94
C ARG A 77 8.17 -10.50 3.14
N GLY A 78 8.16 -11.45 4.08
CA GLY A 78 9.01 -11.42 5.27
C GLY A 78 8.29 -10.91 6.51
N ASP A 79 9.09 -10.69 7.55
CA ASP A 79 8.64 -10.36 8.91
C ASP A 79 8.39 -8.85 9.06
N LEU A 80 7.13 -8.47 9.23
CA LEU A 80 6.73 -7.08 9.41
C LEU A 80 6.82 -6.64 10.87
N ASP A 81 6.75 -7.58 11.83
CA ASP A 81 6.88 -7.26 13.25
C ASP A 81 8.32 -6.88 13.56
N ALA A 82 9.28 -7.60 12.97
CA ALA A 82 10.70 -7.22 13.02
C ALA A 82 10.97 -5.85 12.38
N LEU A 83 10.28 -5.52 11.28
CA LEU A 83 10.36 -4.17 10.69
C LEU A 83 9.75 -3.10 11.60
N ALA A 84 8.60 -3.40 12.21
CA ALA A 84 7.94 -2.48 13.13
C ALA A 84 8.84 -2.19 14.34
N GLN A 85 9.49 -3.21 14.89
CA GLN A 85 10.49 -3.06 15.95
C GLN A 85 11.70 -2.24 15.47
N HIS A 86 12.16 -2.46 14.23
CA HIS A 86 13.31 -1.74 13.68
C HIS A 86 13.06 -0.24 13.52
N TYR A 87 11.88 0.15 13.05
CA TYR A 87 11.51 1.55 12.83
C TYR A 87 10.80 2.20 14.03
N GLY A 88 10.41 1.41 15.04
CA GLY A 88 9.70 1.90 16.22
C GLY A 88 8.25 2.30 15.96
N VAL A 89 7.70 1.96 14.79
CA VAL A 89 6.35 2.33 14.35
C VAL A 89 5.63 1.12 13.77
N PRO A 90 4.29 1.00 13.91
CA PRO A 90 3.54 -0.09 13.31
C PRO A 90 3.73 -0.18 11.80
N VAL A 91 4.03 -1.39 11.31
CA VAL A 91 4.13 -1.71 9.88
C VAL A 91 2.97 -2.65 9.53
N GLN A 92 2.14 -2.23 8.58
CA GLN A 92 0.92 -2.96 8.20
C GLN A 92 0.91 -3.28 6.71
N ARG A 93 0.27 -4.40 6.35
CA ARG A 93 0.01 -4.76 4.96
C ARG A 93 -1.18 -3.96 4.46
N GLY A 94 -0.97 -3.24 3.37
CA GLY A 94 -2.03 -2.67 2.56
C GLY A 94 -2.71 -3.73 1.68
N PRO A 95 -3.59 -3.30 0.77
CA PRO A 95 -4.24 -4.21 -0.18
C PRO A 95 -3.22 -4.81 -1.17
N GLU A 96 -3.56 -5.97 -1.74
CA GLU A 96 -2.78 -6.55 -2.84
C GLU A 96 -2.83 -5.67 -4.09
N GLU A 97 -4.00 -5.12 -4.37
CA GLU A 97 -4.26 -4.27 -5.52
C GLU A 97 -4.38 -2.82 -5.09
N LEU A 98 -3.62 -1.95 -5.75
CA LEU A 98 -3.56 -0.53 -5.38
C LEU A 98 -4.93 0.17 -5.48
N LYS A 99 -5.76 -0.23 -6.45
CA LYS A 99 -7.12 0.29 -6.64
C LYS A 99 -8.07 0.02 -5.47
N ASP A 100 -7.74 -0.94 -4.61
CA ASP A 100 -8.54 -1.32 -3.45
C ASP A 100 -8.13 -0.54 -2.18
N LEU A 101 -7.15 0.36 -2.29
CA LEU A 101 -6.75 1.25 -1.19
C LEU A 101 -7.91 2.05 -0.58
N PRO A 102 -8.89 2.58 -1.33
CA PRO A 102 -10.05 3.22 -0.73
C PRO A 102 -10.86 2.26 0.18
N LEU A 103 -11.06 1.01 -0.25
CA LEU A 103 -11.78 -0.01 0.55
C LEU A 103 -11.01 -0.37 1.82
N HIS A 104 -9.68 -0.43 1.74
CA HIS A 104 -8.83 -0.67 2.90
C HIS A 104 -9.03 0.37 4.02
N PHE A 105 -9.37 1.61 3.67
CA PHE A 105 -9.73 2.67 4.62
C PHE A 105 -11.24 2.84 4.83
N GLY A 106 -12.05 1.83 4.50
CA GLY A 106 -13.50 1.85 4.70
C GLY A 106 -14.29 2.74 3.73
N ARG A 107 -13.68 3.23 2.65
CA ARG A 107 -14.35 4.02 1.60
C ARG A 107 -14.85 3.13 0.47
N LYS A 108 -15.93 3.54 -0.20
CA LYS A 108 -16.42 2.82 -1.38
C LYS A 108 -15.37 2.86 -2.49
N ALA A 109 -14.95 1.69 -2.99
CA ALA A 109 -14.20 1.62 -4.24
C ALA A 109 -15.02 2.24 -5.38
N LYS A 110 -14.36 2.99 -6.26
CA LYS A 110 -14.97 3.47 -7.49
C LYS A 110 -15.21 2.25 -8.38
N ARG A 111 -16.48 1.86 -8.56
CA ARG A 111 -16.86 0.80 -9.48
C ARG A 111 -16.39 1.19 -10.88
N ARG A 112 -15.53 0.37 -11.48
CA ARG A 112 -15.16 0.53 -12.89
C ARG A 112 -16.28 -0.03 -13.75
N GLU A 113 -16.90 0.83 -14.54
CA GLU A 113 -17.77 0.40 -15.63
C GLU A 113 -16.89 -0.26 -16.69
N LEU A 114 -17.09 -1.56 -16.91
CA LEU A 114 -16.35 -2.34 -17.91
C LEU A 114 -17.15 -2.49 -19.21
N ASP A 115 -18.36 -1.95 -19.22
CA ASP A 115 -19.46 -2.14 -20.17
C ASP A 115 -19.18 -1.58 -21.57
N ARG A 116 -18.06 -0.86 -21.74
CA ARG A 116 -17.69 -0.14 -22.97
C ARG A 116 -16.43 -0.65 -23.66
N HIS A 117 -15.97 -1.86 -23.34
CA HIS A 117 -14.74 -2.40 -23.92
C HIS A 117 -15.06 -3.65 -24.75
N ASP A 118 -14.67 -3.62 -26.02
CA ASP A 118 -14.60 -4.82 -26.86
C ASP A 118 -13.22 -5.46 -26.62
N VAL A 119 -13.18 -6.49 -25.79
CA VAL A 119 -11.93 -7.16 -25.36
C VAL A 119 -11.95 -8.60 -25.81
N MET A 120 -10.95 -8.98 -26.61
CA MET A 120 -10.65 -10.36 -26.93
C MET A 120 -9.73 -10.93 -25.84
N ILE A 121 -10.25 -11.86 -25.03
CA ILE A 121 -9.45 -12.56 -24.01
C ILE A 121 -8.87 -13.81 -24.66
N PHE A 122 -7.53 -13.89 -24.71
CA PHE A 122 -6.81 -15.12 -24.99
C PHE A 122 -6.21 -15.64 -23.69
N ALA A 123 -6.56 -16.88 -23.32
CA ALA A 123 -6.07 -17.52 -22.10
C ALA A 123 -5.59 -18.94 -22.43
N GLU A 124 -4.42 -19.29 -21.91
CA GLU A 124 -3.82 -20.62 -22.03
C GLU A 124 -3.66 -21.20 -20.62
N ILE A 125 -4.05 -22.47 -20.43
CA ILE A 125 -3.88 -23.19 -19.17
C ILE A 125 -2.71 -24.16 -19.33
N VAL A 126 -1.52 -23.70 -18.97
CA VAL A 126 -0.26 -24.45 -19.15
C VAL A 126 -0.18 -25.68 -18.24
N ASP A 127 -0.82 -25.61 -17.06
CA ASP A 127 -0.75 -26.67 -16.04
C ASP A 127 -1.90 -27.69 -16.14
N ALA A 128 -2.82 -27.57 -17.11
CA ALA A 128 -3.91 -28.55 -17.30
C ALA A 128 -3.45 -30.02 -17.38
N PRO A 129 -2.29 -30.36 -18.00
CA PRO A 129 -1.79 -31.74 -18.03
C PRO A 129 -1.25 -32.26 -16.70
N ARG A 130 -1.08 -31.38 -15.71
CA ARG A 130 -0.50 -31.70 -14.39
C ARG A 130 -1.57 -31.86 -13.31
N VAL A 131 -2.83 -31.67 -13.65
CA VAL A 131 -3.95 -31.86 -12.73
C VAL A 131 -4.43 -33.30 -12.86
N GLU A 132 -4.32 -34.07 -11.77
CA GLU A 132 -4.94 -35.39 -11.65
C GLU A 132 -6.42 -35.22 -11.27
N VAL A 133 -7.27 -36.11 -11.80
CA VAL A 133 -8.74 -36.09 -11.66
C VAL A 133 -9.17 -36.95 -10.47
#